data_AF-A0A1X0QGP2-F1
#
_entry.id   AF-A0A1X0QGP2-F1
#
_cell.length_a   1.000
_cell.length_b   1.000
_cell.length_c   1.000
_cell.angle_alpha   90.00
_cell.angle_beta   90.00
_cell.angle_gamma   90.00
#
_symmetry.space_group_name_H-M   'P 1'
#
loop_
_entity.id
_entity.type
_entity.pdbx_description
1 polymer ?
#
loop_
_entity_poly.entity_id
_entity_poly.type
_entity_poly.pdbx_seq_one_letter_code
_entity_poly.pdbx_strand_id
1 'polypeptide(L)'
;MEQISIRRGFEALFKLCKIGNKYLQNLQVNKEKMILGYSLGYSLVVLVGYCLVPFLPKQALEIFKQALVENSEFPATFEIIKLSRELKNISPIFSHFTEEQKETLLSFKPVSD
;
A
#
# COMPACT_ATOMS: atom_id res chain seq x y z
N MET A 1 -3.89 21.46 19.20
CA MET A 1 -2.89 20.90 18.28
C MET A 1 -3.06 19.38 18.33
N GLU A 2 -3.46 18.73 17.24
CA GLU A 2 -3.60 17.26 17.24
C GLU A 2 -2.23 16.62 17.43
N GLN A 3 -2.15 15.60 18.30
CA GLN A 3 -0.91 14.89 18.55
C GLN A 3 -0.58 14.00 17.34
N ILE A 4 0.39 14.43 16.52
CA ILE A 4 0.90 13.63 15.41
C ILE A 4 1.48 12.33 15.97
N SER A 5 0.88 11.20 15.61
CA SER A 5 1.33 9.88 16.06
C SER A 5 1.64 9.00 14.86
N ILE A 6 2.94 8.79 14.62
CA ILE A 6 3.47 7.89 13.57
C ILE A 6 2.84 6.50 13.71
N ARG A 7 2.76 5.99 14.96
CA ARG A 7 2.17 4.68 15.26
C ARG A 7 0.72 4.60 14.82
N ARG A 8 -0.11 5.58 15.18
CA ARG A 8 -1.52 5.62 14.77
C ARG A 8 -1.68 5.73 13.26
N GLY A 9 -0.80 6.50 12.60
CA GLY A 9 -0.75 6.60 11.14
C GLY A 9 -0.50 5.24 10.48
N PHE A 10 0.50 4.50 10.95
CA PHE A 10 0.76 3.14 10.49
C PHE A 10 -0.40 2.18 10.79
N GLU A 11 -0.94 2.19 12.01
CA GLU A 11 -2.08 1.34 12.39
C GLU A 11 -3.29 1.59 11.47
N ALA A 12 -3.57 2.85 11.12
CA ALA A 12 -4.62 3.22 10.18
C ALA A 12 -4.34 2.70 8.77
N LEU A 13 -3.10 2.83 8.27
CA LEU A 13 -2.68 2.29 6.98
C LEU A 13 -2.82 0.75 6.93
N PHE A 14 -2.38 0.04 7.96
CA PHE A 14 -2.53 -1.42 8.04
C PHE A 14 -4.01 -1.83 8.06
N LYS A 15 -4.85 -1.07 8.77
CA LYS A 15 -6.30 -1.31 8.79
C LYS A 15 -6.91 -1.12 7.41
N LEU A 16 -6.51 -0.08 6.67
CA LEU A 16 -6.92 0.15 5.29
C LEU A 16 -6.55 -1.03 4.39
N CYS A 17 -5.29 -1.48 4.43
CA CYS A 17 -4.81 -2.63 3.65
C CYS A 17 -5.60 -3.91 3.98
N LYS A 18 -5.87 -4.17 5.27
CA LYS A 18 -6.64 -5.34 5.71
C LYS A 18 -8.07 -5.33 5.18
N ILE A 19 -8.74 -4.17 5.26
CA ILE A 19 -10.11 -4.00 4.76
C ILE A 19 -10.14 -4.15 3.23
N GLY A 20 -9.21 -3.49 2.53
CA GLY A 20 -9.10 -3.57 1.08
C GLY A 20 -8.86 -4.99 0.57
N ASN A 21 -7.93 -5.73 1.20
CA ASN A 21 -7.67 -7.12 0.85
C ASN A 21 -8.90 -8.02 1.06
N LYS A 22 -9.62 -7.85 2.19
CA LYS A 22 -10.86 -8.59 2.44
C LYS A 22 -11.92 -8.30 1.38
N TYR A 23 -12.05 -7.03 0.97
CA TYR A 23 -12.97 -6.64 -0.08
C TYR A 23 -12.63 -7.31 -1.43
N LEU A 24 -11.36 -7.29 -1.84
CA LEU A 24 -10.90 -7.92 -3.07
C LEU A 24 -11.07 -9.44 -3.07
N GLN A 25 -10.80 -10.11 -1.95
CA GLN A 25 -11.04 -11.54 -1.79
C GLN A 25 -12.52 -11.90 -1.96
N ASN A 26 -13.42 -11.13 -1.36
CA ASN A 26 -14.86 -11.35 -1.51
C ASN A 26 -15.35 -11.17 -2.95
N LEU A 27 -14.73 -10.26 -3.71
CA LEU A 27 -15.08 -10.01 -5.11
C LEU A 27 -14.65 -11.13 -6.06
N GLN A 28 -13.58 -11.86 -5.77
CA GLN A 28 -13.16 -13.00 -6.59
C GLN A 28 -14.25 -14.07 -6.71
N VAL A 29 -15.15 -14.15 -5.72
CA VAL A 29 -16.29 -15.06 -5.70
C VAL A 29 -17.46 -14.57 -6.58
N ASN A 30 -17.52 -13.27 -6.93
CA ASN A 30 -18.60 -12.67 -7.71
C ASN A 30 -18.10 -12.02 -9.01
N LYS A 31 -18.16 -12.78 -10.11
CA LYS A 31 -17.62 -12.38 -11.43
C LYS A 31 -18.31 -11.16 -12.05
N GLU A 32 -19.58 -10.89 -11.72
CA GLU A 32 -20.32 -9.75 -12.29
C GLU A 32 -19.80 -8.40 -11.78
N LYS A 33 -19.27 -8.37 -10.55
CA LYS A 33 -18.75 -7.14 -9.92
C LYS A 33 -17.25 -6.94 -10.13
N MET A 34 -16.62 -7.79 -10.95
CA MET A 34 -15.17 -7.88 -11.04
C MET A 34 -14.53 -6.60 -11.60
N ILE A 35 -15.13 -5.97 -12.62
CA ILE A 35 -14.58 -4.74 -13.25
C ILE A 35 -14.58 -3.56 -12.27
N LEU A 36 -15.71 -3.34 -11.58
CA LEU A 36 -15.82 -2.30 -10.55
C LEU A 36 -14.87 -2.61 -9.38
N GLY A 37 -14.79 -3.89 -9.00
CA GLY A 37 -13.89 -4.37 -7.96
C GLY A 37 -12.42 -4.13 -8.25
N TYR A 38 -11.98 -4.37 -9.49
CA TYR A 38 -10.62 -4.06 -9.94
C TYR A 38 -10.32 -2.57 -9.88
N SER A 39 -11.25 -1.73 -10.34
CA SER A 39 -11.08 -0.27 -10.29
C SER A 39 -10.94 0.23 -8.85
N LEU A 40 -11.72 -0.32 -7.91
CA LEU A 40 -11.59 0.01 -6.49
C LEU A 40 -10.27 -0.53 -5.91
N GLY A 41 -9.89 -1.76 -6.22
CA GLY A 41 -8.62 -2.34 -5.80
C GLY A 41 -7.41 -1.52 -6.23
N TYR A 42 -7.40 -1.12 -7.51
CA TYR A 42 -6.39 -0.22 -8.04
C TYR A 42 -6.37 1.13 -7.29
N SER A 43 -7.54 1.74 -7.10
CA SER A 43 -7.65 3.03 -6.39
C SER A 43 -7.14 2.93 -4.94
N LEU A 44 -7.39 1.79 -4.27
CA LEU A 44 -6.86 1.52 -2.94
C LEU A 44 -5.34 1.37 -2.93
N VAL A 45 -4.75 0.72 -3.94
CA VAL A 45 -3.28 0.61 -4.07
C VAL A 45 -2.65 1.99 -4.25
N VAL A 46 -3.25 2.86 -5.06
CA VAL A 46 -2.79 4.24 -5.25
C VAL A 46 -2.88 5.03 -3.94
N LEU A 47 -3.99 4.92 -3.20
CA LEU A 47 -4.13 5.54 -1.88
C LEU A 47 -3.07 5.04 -0.88
N VAL A 48 -2.78 3.74 -0.88
CA VAL A 48 -1.70 3.17 -0.07
C VAL A 48 -0.34 3.76 -0.44
N GLY A 49 -0.08 3.99 -1.74
CA GLY A 49 1.10 4.72 -2.21
C GLY A 49 1.22 6.10 -1.54
N TYR A 50 0.16 6.90 -1.58
CA TYR A 50 0.13 8.22 -0.91
C TYR A 50 0.33 8.13 0.61
N CYS A 51 -0.33 7.17 1.26
CA CYS A 51 -0.16 6.96 2.70
C CYS A 51 1.25 6.50 3.09
N LEU A 52 1.98 5.84 2.18
CA LEU A 52 3.34 5.34 2.43
C LEU A 52 4.41 6.42 2.26
N VAL A 53 4.15 7.52 1.53
CA VAL A 53 5.13 8.60 1.30
C VAL A 53 5.87 9.05 2.58
N PRO A 54 5.20 9.36 3.71
CA PRO A 54 5.89 9.82 4.91
C PRO A 54 6.69 8.71 5.65
N PHE A 55 6.52 7.44 5.29
CA PHE A 55 7.11 6.30 6.01
C PHE A 55 8.14 5.52 5.19
N LEU A 56 7.80 5.25 3.93
CA LEU A 56 8.51 4.38 2.99
C LEU A 56 8.46 5.01 1.58
N PRO A 57 9.10 6.18 1.38
CA PRO A 57 8.97 6.97 0.16
C PRO A 57 9.44 6.23 -1.10
N LYS A 58 10.45 5.36 -0.97
CA LYS A 58 10.96 4.54 -2.09
C LYS A 58 9.89 3.55 -2.58
N GLN A 59 9.20 2.89 -1.65
CA GLN A 59 8.14 1.94 -1.98
C GLN A 59 6.90 2.65 -2.51
N ALA A 60 6.57 3.82 -1.97
CA ALA A 60 5.50 4.67 -2.51
C ALA A 60 5.77 5.04 -3.98
N LEU A 61 7.00 5.47 -4.31
CA LEU A 61 7.38 5.81 -5.68
C LEU A 61 7.27 4.60 -6.63
N GLU A 62 7.68 3.42 -6.18
CA GLU A 62 7.54 2.19 -6.97
C GLU A 62 6.06 1.83 -7.21
N ILE A 63 5.19 2.01 -6.21
CA ILE A 63 3.74 1.86 -6.38
C ILE A 63 3.21 2.83 -7.44
N PHE A 64 3.54 4.12 -7.36
CA PHE A 64 3.07 5.11 -8.34
C PHE A 64 3.54 4.81 -9.75
N LYS A 65 4.81 4.39 -9.89
CA LYS A 65 5.39 3.99 -11.18
C LYS A 65 4.66 2.78 -11.77
N GLN A 66 4.43 1.73 -10.99
CA GLN A 66 3.70 0.53 -11.47
C GLN A 66 2.21 0.79 -11.69
N ALA A 67 1.62 1.72 -10.94
CA ALA A 67 0.24 2.16 -11.11
C ALA A 67 0.06 3.17 -12.27
N LEU A 68 1.15 3.68 -12.85
CA LEU A 68 1.15 4.75 -13.86
C LEU A 68 0.46 6.04 -13.38
N VAL A 69 0.67 6.40 -12.11
CA VAL A 69 0.15 7.62 -11.48
C VAL A 69 1.31 8.57 -11.20
N GLU A 70 1.09 9.87 -11.39
CA GLU A 70 2.07 10.90 -11.02
C GLU A 70 2.19 11.00 -9.50
N ASN A 71 3.42 11.14 -9.01
CA ASN A 71 3.66 11.39 -7.60
C ASN A 71 3.27 12.84 -7.28
N SER A 72 2.04 13.04 -6.82
CA SER A 72 1.46 14.34 -6.45
C SER A 72 1.23 14.46 -4.94
N GLU A 73 0.61 15.55 -4.51
CA GLU A 73 0.19 15.72 -3.12
C GLU A 73 -0.86 14.69 -2.70
N PHE A 74 -0.97 14.45 -1.39
CA PHE A 74 -1.98 13.55 -0.84
C PHE A 74 -3.39 14.03 -1.23
N PRO A 75 -4.25 13.15 -1.78
CA PRO A 75 -5.54 13.57 -2.31
C PRO A 75 -6.50 13.99 -1.17
N ALA A 76 -7.17 15.13 -1.34
CA ALA A 76 -8.16 15.62 -0.38
C ALA A 76 -9.41 14.73 -0.31
N THR A 77 -9.74 14.04 -1.40
CA THR A 77 -10.88 13.14 -1.55
C THR A 77 -10.44 11.81 -2.13
N PHE A 78 -11.10 10.73 -1.72
CA PHE A 78 -10.90 9.42 -2.35
C PHE A 78 -11.85 9.25 -3.52
N GLU A 79 -11.30 9.09 -4.72
CA GLU A 79 -12.05 8.86 -5.95
C GLU A 79 -11.70 7.51 -6.57
N ILE A 80 -12.69 6.85 -7.17
CA ILE A 80 -12.47 5.59 -7.89
C ILE A 80 -11.86 5.92 -9.25
N ILE A 81 -10.60 5.55 -9.43
CA ILE A 81 -9.88 5.72 -10.68
C ILE A 81 -10.34 4.63 -11.64
N LYS A 82 -10.87 5.06 -12.79
CA LYS A 82 -11.17 4.14 -13.90
C LYS A 82 -9.88 3.80 -14.62
N LEU A 83 -9.52 2.51 -14.61
CA LEU A 83 -8.39 2.02 -15.38
C LEU A 83 -8.70 2.17 -16.88
N SER A 84 -8.00 3.07 -17.56
CA SER A 84 -8.13 3.28 -19.01
C SER A 84 -7.07 2.56 -19.82
N ARG A 85 -6.06 1.99 -19.15
CA ARG A 85 -4.89 1.35 -19.76
C ARG A 85 -4.50 0.10 -18.97
N GLU A 86 -3.95 -0.88 -19.68
CA GLU A 86 -3.37 -2.08 -19.08
C GLU A 86 -2.08 -1.74 -18.32
N LEU A 87 -1.98 -2.20 -17.08
CA LEU A 87 -0.74 -2.08 -16.31
C LEU A 87 0.26 -3.14 -16.78
N LYS A 88 1.48 -2.71 -17.08
CA LYS A 88 2.57 -3.59 -17.51
C LYS A 88 3.70 -3.54 -16.48
N ASN A 89 4.41 -4.64 -16.31
CA ASN A 89 5.57 -4.77 -15.41
C ASN A 89 5.23 -4.65 -13.91
N ILE A 90 4.16 -5.31 -13.45
CA ILE A 90 3.89 -5.46 -12.02
C ILE A 90 4.94 -6.36 -11.39
N SER A 91 5.61 -5.86 -10.35
CA SER A 91 6.65 -6.59 -9.62
C SER A 91 6.52 -6.38 -8.11
N PRO A 92 7.01 -7.31 -7.28
CA PRO A 92 6.90 -7.18 -5.82
C PRO A 92 7.51 -5.86 -5.31
N ILE A 93 6.72 -5.08 -4.56
CA ILE A 93 7.18 -3.84 -3.92
C ILE A 93 8.08 -4.13 -2.70
N PHE A 94 7.78 -5.25 -2.01
CA PHE A 94 8.50 -5.70 -0.82
C PHE A 94 9.07 -7.09 -1.07
N SER A 95 10.35 -7.25 -0.78
CA SER A 95 11.00 -8.56 -0.73
C SER A 95 10.99 -9.08 0.70
N HIS A 96 10.90 -10.39 0.85
CA HIS A 96 11.17 -11.02 2.14
C HIS A 96 12.64 -10.76 2.53
N PHE A 97 12.88 -10.64 3.83
CA PHE A 97 14.25 -10.66 4.35
C PHE A 97 14.93 -11.98 4.00
N THR A 98 16.21 -11.91 3.65
CA THR A 98 17.08 -13.08 3.54
C THR A 98 17.30 -13.68 4.93
N GLU A 99 17.69 -14.96 5.01
CA GLU A 99 18.01 -15.59 6.31
C GLU A 99 19.13 -14.83 7.04
N GLU A 100 20.17 -14.41 6.32
CA GLU A 100 21.25 -13.58 6.86
C GLU A 100 20.74 -12.26 7.47
N GLN A 101 19.80 -11.58 6.80
CA GLN A 101 19.18 -10.36 7.32
C GLN A 101 18.34 -10.61 8.58
N LYS A 102 17.65 -11.76 8.65
CA LYS A 102 16.89 -12.16 9.84
C LYS A 102 17.82 -12.44 11.02
N GLU A 103 18.90 -13.20 10.80
CA GLU A 103 19.90 -13.50 11.83
C GLU A 103 20.53 -12.21 12.37
N THR A 104 20.89 -11.30 11.46
CA THR A 104 21.42 -9.97 11.81
C THR A 104 20.43 -9.18 12.66
N LEU A 105 19.16 -9.10 12.26
CA LEU A 105 18.12 -8.42 13.03
C LEU A 105 17.95 -9.00 14.44
N LEU A 106 17.99 -10.32 14.58
CA LEU A 106 17.85 -11.02 15.87
C LEU A 106 19.07 -10.82 16.78
N SER A 107 20.24 -10.53 16.21
CA SER A 107 21.47 -10.26 16.97
C SER A 107 21.46 -8.89 17.66
N PHE A 108 20.65 -7.94 17.19
CA PHE A 108 20.49 -6.64 17.85
C PHE A 108 19.69 -6.84 19.14
N LYS A 109 20.38 -6.89 20.28
CA LYS A 109 19.73 -6.73 21.58
C LYS A 109 19.32 -5.26 21.73
N PRO A 110 18.08 -4.97 22.18
CA PRO A 110 17.71 -3.60 22.52
C PRO A 110 18.69 -3.10 23.57
N VAL A 111 19.27 -1.92 23.34
CA VAL A 111 20.01 -1.20 24.37
C VAL A 111 19.01 -0.99 25.50
N SER A 112 19.27 -1.65 26.63
CA SER A 112 18.47 -1.49 27.83
C SER A 112 18.86 -0.14 28.41
N ASP A 113 17.91 0.80 28.49
CA ASP A 113 18.05 2.03 29.28
C ASP A 113 18.10 1.69 30.78
#